data_AF-A0A368D2J6-F1
#
_entry.id   AF-A0A368D2J6-F1
#
_cell.length_a   1.000
_cell.length_b   1.000
_cell.length_c   1.000
_cell.angle_alpha   90.00
_cell.angle_beta   90.00
_cell.angle_gamma   90.00
#
_symmetry.space_group_name_H-M   'P 1'
#
loop_
_entity.id
_entity.type
_entity.pdbx_description
1 polymer ?
#
loop_
_entity_poly.entity_id
_entity_poly.type
_entity_poly.pdbx_seq_one_letter_code
_entity_poly.pdbx_strand_id
1 'polypeptide(L)'
;MVFYRNLKGLFFILIIFLSACKKTNTIKKNKSNDVVLKVLGTIQDGGIPHMGCNKVCCLKYFKNNTFRVGVSSLGISNLKHETNYLIDATPNINHQLKALIGTSNPSEKLNGIFLTHAHM
;
A
#
# COMPACT_ATOMS: atom_id res chain seq x y z
N MET A 1 -15.21 -69.23 23.96
CA MET A 1 -14.54 -67.92 24.19
C MET A 1 -13.66 -67.55 22.98
N VAL A 2 -14.23 -67.46 21.77
CA VAL A 2 -13.48 -67.10 20.54
C VAL A 2 -14.13 -65.91 19.82
N PHE A 3 -15.43 -65.67 20.05
CA PHE A 3 -16.18 -64.55 19.46
C PHE A 3 -15.72 -63.15 19.97
N TYR A 4 -15.32 -63.03 21.23
CA TYR A 4 -14.93 -61.73 21.82
C TYR A 4 -13.58 -61.19 21.34
N ARG A 5 -12.76 -62.02 20.68
CA ARG A 5 -11.41 -61.65 20.21
C ARG A 5 -11.45 -60.89 18.88
N ASN A 6 -12.40 -61.22 18.01
CA ASN A 6 -12.62 -60.53 16.73
C ASN A 6 -13.37 -59.19 16.89
N LEU A 7 -14.19 -59.04 17.95
CA LEU A 7 -14.91 -57.79 18.23
C LEU A 7 -13.98 -56.65 18.66
N LYS A 8 -12.90 -56.96 19.39
CA LYS A 8 -11.85 -55.98 19.77
C LYS A 8 -11.04 -55.50 18.57
N GLY A 9 -10.76 -56.38 17.60
CA GLY A 9 -10.08 -56.02 16.36
C GLY A 9 -10.93 -55.10 15.47
N LEU A 10 -12.24 -55.36 15.40
CA LEU A 10 -13.18 -54.51 14.66
C LEU A 10 -13.30 -53.09 15.26
N PHE A 11 -13.24 -52.98 16.59
CA PHE A 11 -13.26 -51.70 17.30
C PHE A 11 -11.99 -50.86 17.03
N PHE A 12 -10.83 -51.52 16.88
CA PHE A 12 -9.56 -50.84 16.60
C PHE A 12 -9.49 -50.26 15.17
N ILE A 13 -10.10 -50.95 14.20
CA ILE A 13 -10.18 -50.48 12.80
C ILE A 13 -11.12 -49.27 12.66
N LEU A 14 -12.20 -49.22 13.45
CA LEU A 14 -13.16 -48.11 13.45
C LEU A 14 -12.54 -46.79 13.98
N ILE A 15 -11.64 -46.88 14.96
CA ILE A 15 -10.95 -45.71 15.55
C ILE A 15 -9.94 -45.09 14.57
N ILE A 16 -9.29 -45.91 13.73
CA ILE A 16 -8.33 -45.45 12.72
C ILE A 16 -9.04 -44.68 11.59
N PHE A 17 -10.27 -45.07 11.24
CA PHE A 17 -11.06 -44.39 10.21
C PHE A 17 -11.59 -43.01 10.64
N LEU A 18 -11.85 -42.80 11.93
CA LEU A 18 -12.35 -41.53 12.46
C LEU A 18 -11.29 -40.41 12.53
N SER A 19 -10.00 -40.72 12.39
CA SER A 19 -8.92 -39.74 12.51
C SER A 19 -8.44 -39.15 11.17
N ALA A 20 -8.95 -39.64 10.03
CA ALA A 20 -8.39 -39.33 8.71
C ALA A 20 -8.94 -38.05 8.03
N CYS A 21 -9.87 -37.32 8.65
CA CYS A 21 -10.45 -36.12 8.03
C CYS A 21 -10.32 -34.88 8.92
N LYS A 22 -9.14 -34.26 8.95
CA LYS A 22 -9.02 -32.85 9.34
C LYS A 22 -9.24 -32.00 8.08
N LYS A 23 -10.47 -31.49 7.91
CA LYS A 23 -10.75 -30.43 6.94
C LYS A 23 -9.97 -29.20 7.37
N THR A 24 -8.84 -28.93 6.73
CA THR A 24 -8.17 -27.64 6.86
C THR A 24 -9.09 -26.61 6.25
N ASN A 25 -9.76 -25.82 7.08
CA ASN A 25 -10.35 -24.57 6.62
C ASN A 25 -9.19 -23.68 6.21
N THR A 26 -8.77 -23.80 4.96
CA THR A 26 -7.96 -22.79 4.29
C THR A 26 -8.82 -21.55 4.22
N ILE A 27 -8.77 -20.74 5.27
CA ILE A 27 -9.16 -19.35 5.20
C ILE A 27 -8.34 -18.82 4.02
N LYS A 28 -8.99 -18.60 2.86
CA LYS A 28 -8.44 -17.79 1.80
C LYS A 28 -8.18 -16.44 2.45
N LYS A 29 -6.96 -16.24 2.99
CA LYS A 29 -6.48 -14.90 3.31
C LYS A 29 -6.65 -14.13 2.02
N ASN A 30 -7.54 -13.14 2.03
CA ASN A 30 -7.58 -12.15 0.96
C ASN A 30 -6.14 -11.73 0.71
N LYS A 31 -5.69 -11.88 -0.54
CA LYS A 31 -4.33 -11.57 -0.97
C LYS A 31 -4.02 -10.18 -0.41
N SER A 32 -3.01 -10.06 0.44
CA SER A 32 -2.59 -8.76 0.95
C SER A 32 -2.31 -7.88 -0.26
N ASN A 33 -2.83 -6.65 -0.26
CA ASN A 33 -2.47 -5.67 -1.27
C ASN A 33 -1.02 -5.26 -0.99
N ASP A 34 -0.09 -5.99 -1.59
CA ASP A 34 1.35 -5.78 -1.44
C ASP A 34 1.80 -4.48 -2.12
N VAL A 35 0.91 -3.82 -2.88
CA VAL A 35 1.18 -2.55 -3.56
C VAL A 35 0.19 -1.49 -3.08
N VAL A 36 0.70 -0.34 -2.68
CA VAL A 36 -0.04 0.85 -2.26
C VAL A 36 0.21 1.97 -3.26
N LEU A 37 -0.86 2.56 -3.78
CA LEU A 37 -0.82 3.78 -4.57
C LEU A 37 -1.18 4.97 -3.70
N LYS A 38 -0.36 6.01 -3.70
CA LYS A 38 -0.60 7.27 -3.00
C LYS A 38 -0.72 8.40 -4.01
N VAL A 39 -1.74 9.24 -3.84
CA VAL A 39 -1.86 10.51 -4.55
C VAL A 39 -1.05 11.55 -3.76
N LEU A 40 0.05 12.02 -4.34
CA LEU A 40 0.98 12.95 -3.69
C LEU A 40 0.75 14.40 -4.13
N GLY A 41 0.09 14.60 -5.27
CA GLY A 41 -0.39 15.88 -5.74
C GLY A 41 -1.42 15.73 -6.84
N THR A 42 -2.23 16.76 -7.02
CA THR A 42 -3.35 16.79 -7.99
C THR A 42 -3.47 18.13 -8.72
N ILE A 43 -2.55 19.05 -8.45
CA ILE A 43 -2.59 20.40 -9.02
C ILE A 43 -1.79 20.44 -10.32
N GLN A 44 -2.16 21.36 -11.21
CA GLN A 44 -1.35 21.65 -12.40
C GLN A 44 -0.01 22.31 -12.02
N ASP A 45 0.90 22.42 -12.98
CA ASP A 45 2.31 22.82 -12.81
C ASP A 45 2.49 24.16 -12.08
N GLY A 46 1.56 25.10 -12.26
CA GLY A 46 1.59 26.38 -11.57
C GLY A 46 1.20 26.35 -10.09
N GLY A 47 0.82 25.18 -9.56
CA GLY A 47 0.51 24.96 -8.15
C GLY A 47 -0.77 25.67 -7.67
N ILE A 48 -1.00 25.60 -6.36
CA ILE A 48 -2.10 26.32 -5.69
C ILE A 48 -1.58 27.00 -4.42
N PRO A 49 -1.80 28.31 -4.25
CA PRO A 49 -2.35 29.24 -5.24
C PRO A 49 -1.36 29.44 -6.40
N HIS A 50 -1.87 29.68 -7.61
CA HIS A 50 -1.01 30.03 -8.74
C HIS A 50 -0.26 31.33 -8.45
N MET A 51 0.99 31.44 -8.92
CA MET A 51 1.80 32.65 -8.75
C MET A 51 1.04 33.87 -9.28
N GLY A 52 0.97 34.93 -8.46
CA GLY A 52 0.24 36.16 -8.80
C GLY A 52 -1.29 36.10 -8.66
N CYS A 53 -1.86 35.01 -8.13
CA CYS A 53 -3.30 34.91 -7.97
C CYS A 53 -3.84 35.82 -6.83
N ASN A 54 -4.59 36.85 -7.20
CA ASN A 54 -5.26 37.78 -6.27
C ASN A 54 -6.76 37.48 -6.06
N LYS A 55 -7.25 36.34 -6.55
CA LYS A 55 -8.66 35.95 -6.36
C LYS A 55 -8.93 35.61 -4.88
N VAL A 56 -10.18 35.80 -4.45
CA VAL A 56 -10.61 35.54 -3.06
C VAL A 56 -10.29 34.10 -2.60
N CYS A 57 -10.42 33.11 -3.49
CA CYS A 57 -10.07 31.72 -3.20
C CYS A 57 -8.57 31.52 -2.88
N CYS A 58 -7.68 32.24 -3.57
CA CYS A 58 -6.24 32.21 -3.36
C CYS A 58 -5.83 32.91 -2.06
N LEU A 59 -6.43 34.05 -1.74
CA LEU A 59 -6.17 34.81 -0.51
C LEU A 59 -6.50 34.01 0.76
N LYS A 60 -7.60 33.23 0.75
CA LYS A 60 -7.95 32.35 1.86
C LYS A 60 -6.93 31.23 2.04
N TYR A 61 -6.40 30.69 0.95
CA TYR A 61 -5.40 29.63 0.97
C TYR A 61 -4.05 30.12 1.53
N PHE A 62 -3.64 31.36 1.23
CA PHE A 62 -2.42 31.93 1.85
C PHE A 62 -2.56 32.13 3.37
N LYS A 63 -3.76 32.46 3.84
CA LYS A 63 -4.02 32.73 5.26
C LYS A 63 -4.22 31.45 6.08
N ASN A 64 -4.84 30.44 5.48
CA ASN A 64 -5.06 29.17 6.15
C ASN A 64 -3.85 28.28 5.93
N ASN A 65 -3.23 27.79 7.00
CA ASN A 65 -2.09 26.87 6.94
C ASN A 65 -2.51 25.45 6.50
N THR A 66 -3.49 25.35 5.59
CA THR A 66 -4.03 24.10 5.05
C THR A 66 -2.95 23.29 4.36
N PHE A 67 -3.13 21.97 4.36
CA PHE A 67 -2.25 21.04 3.65
C PHE A 67 -2.01 21.52 2.22
N ARG A 68 -0.74 21.80 1.92
CA ARG A 68 -0.29 22.17 0.59
C ARG A 68 -0.51 20.98 -0.33
N VAL A 69 -1.44 21.10 -1.28
CA VAL A 69 -1.65 20.09 -2.31
C VAL A 69 -0.58 20.34 -3.36
N GLY A 70 0.26 19.33 -3.62
CA GLY A 70 1.34 19.45 -4.59
C GLY A 70 0.86 19.40 -6.04
N VAL A 71 1.75 19.77 -6.95
CA VAL A 71 1.65 19.47 -8.39
C VAL A 71 1.48 17.96 -8.60
N SER A 72 0.77 17.58 -9.65
CA SER A 72 0.40 16.20 -10.00
C SER A 72 1.58 15.24 -9.84
N SER A 73 1.42 14.26 -8.95
CA SER A 73 2.42 13.22 -8.69
C SER A 73 1.78 12.05 -7.97
N LEU A 74 2.27 10.85 -8.27
CA LEU A 74 1.83 9.61 -7.63
C LEU A 74 3.03 8.93 -6.96
N GLY A 75 2.74 8.20 -5.89
CA GLY A 75 3.70 7.33 -5.21
C GLY A 75 3.24 5.89 -5.24
N ILE A 76 4.16 4.97 -5.52
CA ILE A 76 3.91 3.53 -5.47
C ILE A 76 4.82 2.93 -4.40
N SER A 77 4.24 2.26 -3.41
CA SER A 77 4.97 1.50 -2.40
C SER A 77 4.67 0.01 -2.56
N ASN A 78 5.70 -0.80 -2.76
CA ASN A 78 5.61 -2.26 -2.72
C ASN A 78 6.02 -2.72 -1.32
N LEU A 79 5.04 -3.12 -0.51
CA LEU A 79 5.23 -3.54 0.88
C LEU A 79 5.96 -4.89 0.98
N LYS A 80 5.86 -5.75 -0.04
CA LYS A 80 6.52 -7.06 -0.06
C LYS A 80 8.03 -6.94 -0.30
N HIS A 81 8.43 -6.00 -1.15
CA HIS A 81 9.83 -5.78 -1.52
C HIS A 81 10.44 -4.55 -0.85
N GLU A 82 9.68 -3.85 -0.01
CA GLU A 82 10.05 -2.61 0.67
C GLU A 82 10.54 -1.50 -0.28
N THR A 83 10.07 -1.51 -1.53
CA THR A 83 10.50 -0.54 -2.55
C THR A 83 9.49 0.57 -2.75
N ASN A 84 9.96 1.79 -3.01
CA ASN A 84 9.13 2.96 -3.26
C ASN A 84 9.51 3.67 -4.56
N TYR A 85 8.51 4.10 -5.31
CA TYR A 85 8.68 4.77 -6.59
C TYR A 85 7.86 6.05 -6.63
N LEU A 86 8.42 7.09 -7.22
CA LEU A 86 7.72 8.33 -7.53
C LEU A 86 7.36 8.37 -9.02
N ILE A 87 6.16 8.82 -9.34
CA ILE A 87 5.77 9.18 -10.70
C ILE A 87 5.71 10.70 -10.76
N ASP A 88 6.50 11.27 -11.67
CA ASP A 88 6.78 12.69 -11.85
C ASP A 88 7.43 13.36 -10.62
N ALA A 89 8.68 13.79 -10.80
CA ALA A 89 9.41 14.58 -9.83
C ALA A 89 9.08 16.07 -9.99
N THR A 90 8.10 16.54 -9.21
CA THR A 90 7.66 17.94 -9.29
C THR A 90 8.50 18.86 -8.40
N PRO A 91 8.38 20.19 -8.52
CA PRO A 91 8.98 21.13 -7.56
C PRO A 91 8.54 20.91 -6.09
N ASN A 92 7.44 20.17 -5.83
CA ASN A 92 6.98 19.82 -4.49
C ASN A 92 7.57 18.51 -3.93
N ILE A 93 8.61 17.95 -4.56
CA ILE A 93 9.20 16.63 -4.25
C ILE A 93 9.53 16.43 -2.75
N ASN A 94 9.96 17.48 -2.04
CA ASN A 94 10.25 17.38 -0.60
C ASN A 94 9.02 16.94 0.23
N HIS A 95 7.85 17.53 -0.04
CA HIS A 95 6.61 17.17 0.65
C HIS A 95 6.07 15.83 0.16
N GLN A 96 6.20 15.55 -1.14
CA GLN A 96 5.74 14.32 -1.77
C GLN A 96 6.52 13.10 -1.24
N LEU A 97 7.85 13.20 -1.13
CA LEU A 97 8.68 12.16 -0.52
C LEU A 97 8.35 11.98 0.96
N LYS A 98 8.17 13.07 1.71
CA LYS A 98 7.75 12.97 3.11
C LYS A 98 6.41 12.24 3.26
N ALA A 99 5.46 12.44 2.36
CA ALA A 99 4.17 11.73 2.35
C ALA A 99 4.29 10.27 1.88
N LEU A 100 5.21 9.98 0.96
CA LEU A 100 5.44 8.63 0.44
C LEU A 100 6.18 7.74 1.44
N ILE A 101 7.34 8.18 1.93
CA ILE A 101 8.30 7.38 2.70
C ILE A 101 8.62 7.92 4.10
N GLY A 102 7.97 9.00 4.54
CA GLY A 102 8.15 9.57 5.88
C GLY A 102 9.38 10.47 6.01
N THR A 103 9.86 10.66 7.23
CA THR A 103 11.06 11.48 7.54
C THR A 103 12.36 10.69 7.53
N SER A 104 12.31 9.38 7.24
CA SER A 104 13.50 8.56 7.02
C SER A 104 14.26 9.00 5.76
N ASN A 105 15.56 8.69 5.71
CA ASN A 105 16.47 9.14 4.65
C ASN A 105 15.90 8.83 3.24
N PRO A 106 15.46 9.85 2.48
CA PRO A 106 14.77 9.62 1.21
C PRO A 106 15.62 8.91 0.17
N SER A 107 16.93 9.17 0.18
CA SER A 107 17.89 8.58 -0.75
C SER A 107 18.07 7.07 -0.58
N GLU A 108 17.78 6.53 0.61
CA GLU A 108 17.88 5.09 0.88
C GLU A 108 16.59 4.33 0.53
N LYS A 109 15.44 5.01 0.59
CA LYS A 109 14.12 4.37 0.47
C LYS A 109 13.41 4.62 -0.86
N LEU A 110 13.85 5.61 -1.63
CA LEU A 110 13.35 5.85 -2.98
C LEU A 110 14.15 5.01 -3.96
N ASN A 111 13.49 4.04 -4.60
CA ASN A 111 14.13 3.11 -5.52
C ASN A 111 14.10 3.57 -6.97
N GLY A 112 13.27 4.56 -7.30
CA GLY A 112 13.24 5.11 -8.65
C GLY A 112 12.22 6.21 -8.85
N ILE A 113 12.40 6.93 -9.94
CA ILE A 113 11.50 7.97 -10.42
C ILE A 113 11.13 7.63 -11.86
N PHE A 114 9.83 7.55 -12.13
CA PHE A 114 9.29 7.45 -13.47
C PHE A 114 8.84 8.83 -13.91
N LEU A 115 9.34 9.30 -15.04
CA LEU A 115 8.88 10.54 -15.67
C LEU A 115 7.88 10.17 -16.75
N THR A 116 6.69 10.77 -16.69
CA THR A 116 5.69 10.60 -17.74
C THR A 116 5.99 11.49 -18.96
N HIS A 117 6.66 12.61 -18.73
CA HIS A 117 7.10 13.58 -19.73
C HIS A 117 8.25 14.43 -19.17
N ALA A 118 8.83 15.31 -20.00
CA ALA A 118 9.95 16.19 -19.63
C ALA A 118 9.53 17.66 -19.66
N HIS A 119 8.64 18.06 -18.75
CA HIS A 119 8.27 19.47 -18.51
C HIS A 119 8.60 19.88 -17.09
N MET A 120 8.52 21.19 -16.84
CA MET A 120 8.62 21.78 -15.52
C MET A 120 7.37 22.61 -15.19
#